data_AF-A0A955PL42-F1
#
_entry.id   AF-A0A955PL42-F1
#
_cell.length_a   1.000
_cell.length_b   1.000
_cell.length_c   1.000
_cell.angle_alpha   90.00
_cell.angle_beta   90.00
_cell.angle_gamma   90.00
#
_symmetry.space_group_name_H-M   'P 1'
#
loop_
_entity.id
_entity.type
_entity.pdbx_description
1 polymer ?
#
loop_
_entity_poly.entity_id
_entity_poly.type
_entity_poly.pdbx_seq_one_letter_code
_entity_poly.pdbx_strand_id
1 'polypeptide(L)' 'MKEKFDRITYDPLKMGGQACIRGMRLTVRRVLEILALYPDRTELFREYPD' A
#
# COMPACT_ATOMS: atom_id res chain seq x y z
N MET A 1 19.13 -11.24 3.11
CA MET A 1 18.80 -9.92 2.51
C MET A 1 17.31 -9.89 2.24
N LYS A 2 16.60 -8.83 2.61
CA LYS A 2 15.19 -8.64 2.20
C LYS A 2 15.18 -8.15 0.76
N GLU A 3 14.44 -8.83 -0.12
CA GLU A 3 14.29 -8.37 -1.50
C GLU A 3 13.56 -7.03 -1.57
N LYS A 4 13.90 -6.24 -2.59
CA LYS A 4 13.24 -4.97 -2.85
C LYS A 4 11.76 -5.27 -3.14
N PHE A 5 10.85 -4.66 -2.38
CA PHE A 5 9.40 -4.83 -2.51
C PHE A 5 8.81 -6.15 -2.01
N ASP A 6 9.43 -6.79 -1.01
CA ASP A 6 8.85 -7.97 -0.33
C ASP A 6 7.42 -7.74 0.23
N ARG A 7 6.88 -6.52 0.30
CA ARG A 7 5.47 -6.31 0.72
C ARG A 7 4.49 -6.20 -0.44
N ILE A 8 4.94 -6.26 -1.69
CA ILE A 8 4.12 -6.03 -2.87
C ILE A 8 3.84 -7.37 -3.57
N THR A 9 2.60 -7.54 -4.01
CA THR A 9 2.13 -8.67 -4.82
C THR A 9 1.45 -8.16 -6.08
N TYR A 10 1.45 -8.99 -7.12
CA TYR A 10 0.79 -8.73 -8.38
C TYR A 10 -0.02 -9.96 -8.78
N ASP A 11 -1.31 -9.77 -9.06
CA ASP A 11 -2.22 -10.82 -9.49
C ASP A 11 -3.18 -10.23 -10.55
N PRO A 12 -3.09 -10.66 -11.82
CA PRO A 12 -3.94 -10.15 -12.90
C PRO A 12 -5.45 -10.29 -12.64
N LEU A 13 -5.85 -11.26 -11.81
CA LEU A 13 -7.25 -11.56 -11.51
C LEU A 13 -7.78 -10.75 -10.31
N LYS A 14 -6.93 -9.97 -9.64
CA LYS A 14 -7.31 -9.16 -8.47
C LYS A 14 -7.09 -7.68 -8.72
N MET A 15 -8.00 -6.85 -8.22
CA MET A 15 -7.89 -5.37 -8.24
C MET A 15 -7.53 -4.81 -9.63
N GLY A 16 -8.04 -5.42 -10.71
CA GLY A 16 -7.74 -5.02 -12.10
C GLY A 16 -6.28 -5.20 -12.52
N GLY A 17 -5.55 -6.16 -11.92
CA GLY A 17 -4.14 -6.39 -12.19
C GLY A 17 -3.21 -5.34 -11.57
N GLN A 18 -3.66 -4.58 -10.58
CA GLN A 18 -2.82 -3.59 -9.91
C GLN A 18 -1.92 -4.22 -8.85
N ALA A 19 -0.73 -3.63 -8.66
CA ALA A 19 0.15 -4.00 -7.56
C ALA A 19 -0.55 -3.75 -6.21
N CYS A 20 -0.58 -4.76 -5.34
CA CYS A 20 -1.27 -4.75 -4.06
C CYS A 20 -0.33 -5.07 -2.90
N ILE A 21 -0.65 -4.54 -1.72
CA ILE A 21 0.06 -4.92 -0.49
C ILE A 21 -0.30 -6.38 -0.16
N ARG A 22 0.74 -7.20 0.07
CA ARG A 22 0.60 -8.63 0.34
C ARG A 22 -0.39 -8.86 1.49
N GLY A 23 -1.40 -9.70 1.24
CA GLY A 23 -2.42 -10.04 2.24
C GLY A 23 -3.53 -9.00 2.41
N MET A 24 -3.52 -7.90 1.66
CA MET A 24 -4.50 -6.83 1.75
C MET A 24 -5.19 -6.60 0.41
N ARG A 25 -6.45 -6.14 0.42
CA ARG A 25 -7.15 -5.60 -0.75
C ARG A 25 -6.85 -4.11 -0.93
N LEU A 26 -5.58 -3.74 -0.80
CA LEU A 26 -5.10 -2.36 -0.84
C LEU A 26 -4.02 -2.22 -1.90
N THR A 27 -4.22 -1.31 -2.86
CA THR A 27 -3.27 -1.11 -3.96
C THR A 27 -2.10 -0.24 -3.53
N VAL A 28 -0.92 -0.49 -4.10
CA VAL A 28 0.28 0.32 -3.87
C VAL A 28 0.02 1.78 -4.25
N ARG A 29 -0.70 2.01 -5.36
CA ARG A 29 -1.12 3.35 -5.79
C ARG A 29 -1.90 4.06 -4.68
N ARG A 30 -2.89 3.40 -4.08
CA ARG A 30 -3.71 4.01 -3.02
C ARG A 30 -2.87 4.38 -1.80
N VAL A 31 -1.91 3.53 -1.43
CA VAL A 31 -0.95 3.84 -0.34
C VAL A 31 -0.15 5.09 -0.68
N LEU A 32 0.39 5.20 -1.91
CA LEU A 32 1.17 6.38 -2.32
C LEU A 32 0.32 7.66 -2.36
N GLU A 33 -0.94 7.58 -2.80
CA GLU A 33 -1.87 8.72 -2.78
C GLU A 33 -2.12 9.20 -1.34
N ILE A 34 -2.38 8.28 -0.41
CA ILE A 34 -2.55 8.61 1.02
C ILE A 34 -1.24 9.21 1.58
N LEU A 35 -0.08 8.62 1.28
CA LEU A 35 1.20 9.14 1.74
C LEU A 35 1.52 10.55 1.21
N ALA A 36 0.96 10.93 0.06
CA ALA A 36 1.09 12.26 -0.53
C ALA A 36 0.13 13.27 0.11
N LEU A 37 -1.07 12.83 0.53
CA LEU A 37 -2.04 13.67 1.23
C LEU A 37 -1.64 14.00 2.67
N TYR A 38 -0.98 13.06 3.35
CA TYR A 38 -0.53 13.21 4.74
C TYR A 38 0.99 13.39 4.82
N PRO A 39 1.49 14.65 4.78
CA PRO A 39 2.91 14.92 4.95
C PRO A 39 3.39 14.58 6.37
N ASP A 40 2.53 14.69 7.38
CA ASP A 40 2.80 14.21 8.74
C ASP A 40 2.43 12.73 8.87
N ARG A 41 3.41 11.91 9.24
CA ARG A 41 3.22 10.46 9.46
C ARG A 41 2.43 10.16 10.73
N THR A 42 2.50 11.02 11.74
CA THR A 42 1.76 10.82 12.98
C THR A 42 0.26 11.01 12.79
N GLU A 43 -0.13 11.98 11.96
CA GLU A 43 -1.52 12.17 11.52
C GLU A 43 -2.00 10.98 10.69
N LEU A 44 -1.19 10.53 9.73
CA LEU A 44 -1.49 9.35 8.93
C LEU A 44 -1.82 8.12 9.80
N PHE A 45 -0.97 7.78 10.76
CA PHE A 45 -1.18 6.61 11.62
C PHE A 45 -2.33 6.78 12.63
N ARG A 46 -2.71 8.01 12.96
CA ARG A 46 -3.91 8.27 13.76
C ARG A 46 -5.18 7.96 12.98
N GLU A 47 -5.22 8.35 11.71
CA GLU A 47 -6.38 8.12 10.82
C GLU A 47 -6.42 6.68 10.28
N TYR A 48 -5.26 6.03 10.12
CA TYR A 48 -5.12 4.65 9.61
C TYR A 48 -4.23 3.81 10.55
N PRO A 49 -4.78 3.29 11.65
CA PRO A 49 -3.99 2.56 12.66
C PRO A 49 -3.64 1.10 12.30
N ASP A 50 -4.24 0.53 11.25
CA ASP A 50 -4.11 -0.89 10.84
C ASP A 50 -2.94 -1.19 9.86
#